data_AF-A0A382KK33-F1
#
_entry.id   AF-A0A382KK33-F1
#
_cell.length_a   1.000
_cell.length_b   1.000
_cell.length_c   1.000
_cell.angle_alpha   90.00
_cell.angle_beta   90.00
_cell.angle_gamma   90.00
#
_symmetry.space_group_name_H-M   'P 1'
#
loop_
_entity.id
_entity.type
_entity.pdbx_description
1 polymer ?
#
loop_
_entity_poly.entity_id
_entity_poly.type
_entity_poly.pdbx_seq_one_letter_code
_entity_poly.pdbx_strand_id
1 'polypeptide(L)'
;GDGVSDAMDAFPLDATEWYDTDLDGVGDNADTDDDDDGSFDWDDAFPLDPSEDSDTDGDGVGDNADDDADGDGEVDNETALSIGPLNPSNSLKLSLLINLIVVLLATLVISSRRSSSGLNLVGFEKMPEPQITTAVKNRKEVLEKYLSQGYSPELANTLADNEMRKN
;
A
#
# COMPACT_ATOMS: atom_id res chain seq x y z
N GLY A 1 7.28 -60.42 10.38
CA GLY A 1 6.50 -59.75 11.42
C GLY A 1 7.46 -59.01 12.31
N ASP A 2 7.41 -57.71 12.16
CA ASP A 2 7.94 -56.59 12.97
C ASP A 2 7.20 -56.37 14.29
N GLY A 3 5.98 -56.88 14.42
CA GLY A 3 5.16 -56.71 15.63
C GLY A 3 4.00 -55.72 15.46
N VAL A 4 3.83 -55.12 14.29
CA VAL A 4 2.59 -54.47 13.87
C VAL A 4 1.61 -55.56 13.39
N SER A 5 0.32 -55.37 13.64
CA SER A 5 -0.68 -56.33 13.17
C SER A 5 -0.91 -56.14 11.68
N ASP A 6 -1.05 -57.24 10.92
CA ASP A 6 -1.30 -57.23 9.47
C ASP A 6 -2.44 -56.29 9.01
N ALA A 7 -3.40 -55.96 9.89
CA ALA A 7 -4.52 -55.06 9.58
C ALA A 7 -4.19 -53.56 9.67
N MET A 8 -3.06 -53.20 10.31
CA MET A 8 -2.59 -51.83 10.53
C MET A 8 -1.18 -51.63 9.98
N ASP A 9 -0.72 -52.56 9.17
CA ASP A 9 0.62 -52.64 8.59
C ASP A 9 0.46 -52.46 7.09
N ALA A 10 1.03 -51.39 6.54
CA ALA A 10 1.00 -51.11 5.11
C ALA A 10 1.76 -52.18 4.31
N PHE A 11 2.76 -52.83 4.94
CA PHE A 11 3.62 -53.83 4.32
C PHE A 11 3.71 -55.13 5.15
N PRO A 12 2.62 -55.92 5.32
CA PRO A 12 2.61 -57.10 6.20
C PRO A 12 3.62 -58.21 5.86
N LEU A 13 4.20 -58.15 4.65
CA LEU A 13 5.18 -59.11 4.15
C LEU A 13 6.62 -58.59 4.27
N ASP A 14 6.82 -57.31 4.55
CA ASP A 14 8.12 -56.71 4.81
C ASP A 14 8.25 -56.39 6.30
N ALA A 15 9.23 -56.99 6.97
CA ALA A 15 9.40 -56.75 8.40
C ALA A 15 10.13 -55.45 8.72
N THR A 16 10.58 -54.70 7.70
CA THR A 16 11.26 -53.41 7.90
C THR A 16 10.37 -52.21 7.62
N GLU A 17 9.16 -52.40 7.11
CA GLU A 17 8.24 -51.32 6.74
C GLU A 17 6.86 -51.56 7.36
N TRP A 18 6.19 -50.49 7.81
CA TRP A 18 4.88 -50.60 8.47
C TRP A 18 3.93 -49.44 8.17
N TYR A 19 4.50 -48.25 7.91
CA TYR A 19 3.79 -47.03 7.52
C TYR A 19 4.15 -46.65 6.08
N ASP A 20 3.24 -45.92 5.45
CA ASP A 20 3.24 -45.43 4.06
C ASP A 20 2.44 -44.12 4.12
N THR A 21 3.10 -43.03 4.50
CA THR A 21 2.42 -41.79 4.92
C THR A 21 1.78 -41.07 3.73
N ASP A 22 2.47 -41.02 2.59
CA ASP A 22 1.99 -40.44 1.33
C ASP A 22 1.17 -41.41 0.44
N LEU A 23 1.21 -42.71 0.73
CA LEU A 23 0.54 -43.79 -0.01
C LEU A 23 1.09 -44.02 -1.43
N ASP A 24 2.39 -43.77 -1.65
CA ASP A 24 3.05 -44.02 -2.93
C ASP A 24 3.47 -45.49 -3.13
N GLY A 25 3.49 -46.26 -2.04
CA GLY A 25 3.82 -47.68 -1.99
C GLY A 25 5.28 -48.00 -1.66
N VAL A 26 6.09 -47.01 -1.28
CA VAL A 26 7.33 -47.11 -0.54
C VAL A 26 7.00 -46.92 0.95
N GLY A 27 7.70 -47.62 1.84
CA GLY A 27 7.45 -47.46 3.28
C GLY A 27 8.33 -46.37 3.86
N ASP A 28 7.83 -45.67 4.88
CA ASP A 28 8.50 -44.51 5.50
C ASP A 28 9.96 -44.78 5.96
N ASN A 29 10.38 -46.04 6.20
CA ASN A 29 11.80 -46.29 6.56
C ASN A 29 12.74 -46.31 5.34
N ALA A 30 12.20 -46.46 4.14
CA ALA A 30 12.92 -46.51 2.88
C ALA A 30 12.64 -45.31 1.97
N ASP A 31 11.54 -44.59 2.21
CA ASP A 31 11.29 -43.30 1.59
C ASP A 31 12.27 -42.24 2.11
N THR A 32 12.39 -41.15 1.36
CA THR A 32 13.19 -39.99 1.71
C THR A 32 12.37 -38.71 1.79
N ASP A 33 11.09 -38.80 1.47
CA ASP A 33 10.08 -37.73 1.43
C ASP A 33 8.74 -38.37 1.82
N ASP A 34 8.59 -38.69 3.11
CA ASP A 34 7.53 -39.55 3.65
C ASP A 34 6.10 -39.01 3.40
N ASP A 35 5.94 -37.73 3.10
CA ASP A 35 4.64 -37.08 2.85
C ASP A 35 4.46 -36.47 1.44
N ASP A 36 5.45 -36.63 0.55
CA ASP A 36 5.48 -36.16 -0.86
C ASP A 36 5.17 -34.64 -1.00
N ASP A 37 5.62 -33.85 -0.03
CA ASP A 37 5.51 -32.39 -0.05
C ASP A 37 6.62 -31.73 -0.89
N GLY A 38 7.67 -32.50 -1.18
CA GLY A 38 8.83 -32.13 -2.00
C GLY A 38 10.08 -31.75 -1.19
N SER A 39 10.00 -31.83 0.14
CA SER A 39 11.11 -31.67 1.09
C SER A 39 11.59 -33.04 1.55
N PHE A 40 12.91 -33.25 1.60
CA PHE A 40 13.42 -34.52 2.12
C PHE A 40 13.31 -34.57 3.64
N ASP A 41 13.04 -35.74 4.24
CA ASP A 41 12.79 -35.90 5.69
C ASP A 41 13.91 -35.34 6.59
N TRP A 42 15.15 -35.28 6.08
CA TRP A 42 16.30 -34.76 6.86
C TRP A 42 16.45 -33.23 6.80
N ASP A 43 15.75 -32.58 5.87
CA ASP A 43 15.68 -31.12 5.70
C ASP A 43 14.30 -30.57 6.12
N ASP A 44 13.33 -31.44 6.38
CA ASP A 44 11.95 -31.13 6.79
C ASP A 44 11.77 -31.14 8.33
N ALA A 45 11.16 -30.09 8.88
CA ALA A 45 10.82 -29.99 10.28
C ALA A 45 9.61 -30.87 10.69
N PHE A 46 8.72 -31.17 9.74
CA PHE A 46 7.52 -31.99 9.91
C PHE A 46 7.40 -33.08 8.82
N PRO A 47 8.28 -34.10 8.81
CA PRO A 47 8.36 -35.09 7.72
C PRO A 47 7.12 -35.97 7.45
N LEU A 48 6.02 -35.79 8.19
CA LEU A 48 4.80 -36.58 8.05
C LEU A 48 3.57 -35.67 7.86
N ASP A 49 3.77 -34.36 7.70
CA ASP A 49 2.72 -33.37 7.51
C ASP A 49 2.94 -32.64 6.17
N PRO A 50 2.23 -33.04 5.10
CA PRO A 50 2.45 -32.47 3.76
C PRO A 50 2.00 -31.01 3.61
N SER A 51 1.64 -30.36 4.72
CA SER A 51 1.30 -28.96 4.77
C SER A 51 2.32 -28.09 5.50
N GLU A 52 3.41 -28.66 6.03
CA GLU A 52 4.43 -27.94 6.79
C GLU A 52 5.82 -28.51 6.49
N ASP A 53 6.77 -27.68 6.05
CA ASP A 53 8.17 -28.09 5.84
C ASP A 53 9.16 -27.38 6.81
N SER A 54 8.71 -26.30 7.44
CA SER A 54 9.55 -25.31 8.12
C SER A 54 9.02 -24.96 9.52
N ASP A 55 9.94 -24.80 10.48
CA ASP A 55 9.72 -24.29 11.84
C ASP A 55 10.81 -23.24 12.14
N THR A 56 10.57 -22.01 11.69
CA THR A 56 11.61 -20.97 11.61
C THR A 56 12.07 -20.51 13.01
N ASP A 57 11.18 -20.48 14.00
CA ASP A 57 11.50 -20.05 15.37
C ASP A 57 11.78 -21.23 16.34
N GLY A 58 11.46 -22.46 15.93
CA GLY A 58 11.74 -23.68 16.66
C GLY A 58 10.77 -23.95 17.82
N ASP A 59 9.55 -23.43 17.76
CA ASP A 59 8.53 -23.62 18.79
C ASP A 59 7.72 -24.93 18.63
N GLY A 60 7.85 -25.58 17.47
CA GLY A 60 7.20 -26.84 17.11
C GLY A 60 5.84 -26.67 16.41
N VAL A 61 5.45 -25.46 16.01
CA VAL A 61 4.36 -25.16 15.08
C VAL A 61 4.97 -24.84 13.72
N GLY A 62 4.42 -25.41 12.64
CA GLY A 62 4.95 -25.14 11.31
C GLY A 62 4.62 -23.74 10.82
N ASP A 63 5.50 -23.17 10.00
CA ASP A 63 5.41 -21.79 9.50
C ASP A 63 4.08 -21.49 8.77
N ASN A 64 3.39 -22.48 8.19
CA ASN A 64 2.09 -22.25 7.54
C ASN A 64 0.93 -22.16 8.55
N ALA A 65 1.09 -22.73 9.75
CA ALA A 65 0.13 -22.69 10.86
C ALA A 65 0.49 -21.66 11.94
N ASP A 66 1.73 -21.17 11.95
CA ASP A 66 2.18 -20.12 12.87
C ASP A 66 1.78 -18.72 12.37
N ASP A 67 1.32 -17.90 13.29
CA ASP A 67 0.99 -16.50 13.04
C ASP A 67 2.22 -15.58 13.30
N ASP A 68 3.31 -16.06 13.92
CA ASP A 68 4.57 -15.33 14.24
C ASP A 68 5.78 -16.22 13.91
N ALA A 69 5.90 -16.69 12.66
CA ALA A 69 6.83 -17.74 12.24
C ALA A 69 8.32 -17.42 12.53
N ASP A 70 8.71 -16.14 12.64
CA ASP A 70 10.09 -15.76 12.98
C ASP A 70 10.33 -15.49 14.47
N GLY A 71 9.29 -15.62 15.30
CA GLY A 71 9.32 -15.46 16.75
C GLY A 71 9.76 -14.06 17.20
N ASP A 72 9.58 -13.03 16.36
CA ASP A 72 9.96 -11.65 16.69
C ASP A 72 8.92 -10.92 17.56
N GLY A 73 7.75 -11.55 17.75
CA GLY A 73 6.65 -11.05 18.57
C GLY A 73 5.64 -10.20 17.80
N GLU A 74 5.71 -10.19 16.48
CA GLU A 74 4.75 -9.56 15.57
C GLU A 74 4.06 -10.61 14.69
N VAL A 75 2.86 -10.31 14.22
CA VAL A 75 2.08 -11.31 13.45
C VAL A 75 2.42 -11.20 11.96
N ASP A 76 2.77 -12.28 11.28
CA ASP A 76 3.26 -12.28 9.88
C ASP A 76 2.32 -11.59 8.89
N ASN A 77 1.01 -11.77 9.07
CA ASN A 77 -0.02 -11.34 8.13
C ASN A 77 -0.79 -10.07 8.55
N GLU A 78 -0.13 -9.21 9.33
CA GLU A 78 -0.46 -7.80 9.64
C GLU A 78 -1.60 -7.20 8.77
N THR A 79 -2.87 -7.42 9.13
CA THR A 79 -3.90 -6.54 8.55
C THR A 79 -3.59 -5.13 9.05
N ALA A 80 -3.51 -4.13 8.17
CA ALA A 80 -3.02 -2.77 8.46
C ALA A 80 -3.76 -1.98 9.58
N LEU A 81 -4.70 -2.62 10.28
CA LEU A 81 -5.43 -2.14 11.45
C LEU A 81 -5.05 -2.88 12.75
N SER A 82 -4.33 -3.99 12.66
CA SER A 82 -3.67 -4.65 13.78
C SER A 82 -2.40 -3.87 14.08
N ILE A 83 -2.48 -3.01 15.08
CA ILE A 83 -1.29 -2.60 15.83
C ILE A 83 -1.14 -3.72 16.84
N GLY A 84 -0.20 -4.63 16.59
CA GLY A 84 0.15 -5.74 17.49
C GLY A 84 0.56 -5.25 18.88
N PRO A 85 1.29 -6.05 19.68
CA PRO A 85 1.84 -5.54 20.93
C PRO A 85 2.60 -4.22 20.70
N LEU A 86 2.60 -3.34 21.71
CA LEU A 86 3.30 -2.05 21.64
C LEU A 86 4.81 -2.30 21.60
N ASN A 87 5.34 -2.67 20.44
CA ASN A 87 6.76 -2.74 20.18
C ASN A 87 7.27 -1.36 19.68
N PRO A 88 8.59 -1.13 19.65
CA PRO A 88 9.17 0.13 19.19
C PRO A 88 8.73 0.52 17.76
N SER A 89 8.56 -0.47 16.88
CA SER A 89 8.15 -0.27 15.48
C SER A 89 6.72 0.26 15.36
N ASN A 90 5.79 -0.28 16.15
CA ASN A 90 4.39 0.11 16.20
C ASN A 90 4.17 1.38 17.03
N SER A 91 5.05 1.66 17.99
CA SER A 91 5.03 2.92 18.76
C SER A 91 5.28 4.14 17.87
N LEU A 92 6.19 4.04 16.88
CA LEU A 92 6.46 5.11 15.92
C LEU A 92 5.30 5.30 14.94
N LYS A 93 4.76 4.21 14.38
CA LYS A 93 3.57 4.24 13.52
C LYS A 93 2.37 4.87 14.24
N LEU A 94 2.13 4.48 15.49
CA LEU A 94 1.05 5.00 16.32
C LEU A 94 1.25 6.49 16.65
N SER A 95 2.49 6.89 16.98
CA SER A 95 2.80 8.29 17.24
C SER A 95 2.58 9.18 16.00
N LEU A 96 2.94 8.70 14.81
CA LEU A 96 2.75 9.43 13.56
C LEU A 96 1.26 9.56 13.21
N LEU A 97 0.49 8.48 13.40
CA LEU A 97 -0.96 8.46 13.18
C LEU A 97 -1.69 9.41 14.14
N ILE A 98 -1.36 9.38 15.44
CA ILE A 98 -1.93 10.28 16.45
C ILE A 98 -1.61 11.74 16.09
N ASN A 99 -0.37 12.04 15.72
CA ASN A 99 0.01 13.40 15.30
C ASN A 99 -0.76 13.85 14.05
N LEU A 100 -0.94 12.97 13.05
CA LEU A 100 -1.73 13.27 11.85
C LEU A 100 -3.20 13.58 12.19
N ILE A 101 -3.83 12.78 13.07
CA ILE A 101 -5.20 12.99 13.52
C ILE A 101 -5.33 14.32 14.27
N VAL A 102 -4.38 14.63 15.17
CA VAL A 102 -4.37 15.89 15.91
C VAL A 102 -4.28 17.09 14.96
N VAL A 103 -3.44 17.01 13.91
CA VAL A 103 -3.34 18.06 12.88
C VAL A 103 -4.63 18.18 12.07
N LEU A 104 -5.25 17.07 11.67
CA LEU A 104 -6.54 17.09 10.95
C LEU A 104 -7.66 17.69 11.81
N LEU A 105 -7.75 17.34 13.09
CA LEU A 105 -8.74 17.91 14.00
C LEU A 105 -8.48 19.39 14.25
N ALA A 106 -7.22 19.81 14.42
CA ALA A 106 -6.87 21.21 14.58
C ALA A 106 -7.25 22.04 13.34
N THR A 107 -6.95 21.54 12.14
CA THR A 107 -7.32 22.21 10.89
C THR A 107 -8.84 22.24 10.66
N LEU A 108 -9.57 21.18 11.02
CA LEU A 108 -11.03 21.15 11.00
C LEU A 108 -11.64 22.19 11.95
N VAL A 109 -11.11 22.30 13.18
CA VAL A 109 -11.57 23.30 14.17
C VAL A 109 -11.27 24.73 13.72
N ILE A 110 -10.13 24.96 13.08
CA ILE A 110 -9.80 26.28 12.49
C ILE A 110 -10.75 26.59 11.32
N SER A 111 -11.11 25.59 10.52
CA SER A 111 -12.02 25.73 9.38
C SER A 111 -13.47 25.94 9.83
N SER A 112 -13.92 25.26 10.89
CA SER A 112 -15.26 25.42 11.46
C SER A 112 -15.45 26.79 12.13
N ARG A 113 -14.38 27.38 12.68
CA ARG A 113 -14.37 28.76 13.20
C ARG A 113 -14.37 29.83 12.10
N ARG A 114 -14.03 29.49 10.85
CA ARG A 114 -14.02 30.42 9.72
C ARG A 114 -15.36 30.55 9.00
N SER A 115 -16.36 29.73 9.31
CA SER A 115 -17.71 29.83 8.73
C SER A 115 -18.58 30.92 9.41
N SER A 116 -18.03 32.10 9.65
CA SER A 116 -18.76 33.34 10.01
C SER A 116 -17.99 34.60 9.61
N SER A 117 -17.19 34.52 8.54
CA SER A 117 -16.66 35.70 7.89
C SER A 117 -17.01 35.54 6.43
N GLY A 118 -18.04 36.28 6.00
CA GLY A 118 -18.41 36.36 4.61
C GLY A 118 -17.16 36.62 3.78
N LEU A 119 -16.81 35.67 2.94
CA LEU A 119 -15.93 35.91 1.82
C LEU A 119 -16.64 36.96 0.99
N ASN A 120 -16.23 38.22 1.14
CA ASN A 120 -16.36 39.17 0.04
C ASN A 120 -15.47 38.60 -1.07
N LEU A 121 -16.08 37.75 -1.89
CA LEU A 121 -15.57 37.42 -3.20
C LEU A 121 -15.53 38.77 -3.92
N VAL A 122 -14.36 39.38 -3.94
CA VAL A 122 -14.13 40.67 -4.60
C VAL A 122 -14.72 40.51 -5.98
N GLY A 123 -15.82 41.23 -6.23
CA GLY A 123 -16.53 41.16 -7.49
C GLY A 123 -15.50 41.38 -8.58
N PHE A 124 -15.34 40.40 -9.47
CA PHE A 124 -14.78 40.68 -10.78
C PHE A 124 -15.78 41.62 -11.45
N GLU A 125 -15.61 42.91 -11.21
CA GLU A 125 -16.26 43.94 -12.00
C GLU A 125 -15.78 43.69 -13.43
N LYS A 126 -16.72 43.29 -14.31
CA LYS A 126 -16.46 42.96 -15.71
C LYS A 126 -15.65 44.11 -16.30
N MET A 127 -14.38 43.86 -16.61
CA MET A 127 -13.51 44.88 -17.19
C MET A 127 -14.16 45.41 -18.47
N PRO A 128 -14.13 46.74 -18.71
CA PRO A 128 -14.78 47.33 -19.86
C PRO A 128 -14.21 46.72 -21.15
N GLU A 129 -15.11 46.22 -22.01
CA GLU A 129 -14.75 45.70 -23.33
C GLU A 129 -13.97 46.78 -24.10
N PRO A 130 -12.80 46.44 -24.67
CA PRO A 130 -11.94 47.44 -25.28
C PRO A 130 -12.54 47.94 -26.59
N GLN A 131 -13.08 49.15 -26.55
CA GLN A 131 -13.58 49.85 -27.73
C GLN A 131 -12.39 50.51 -28.47
N ILE A 132 -11.69 49.73 -29.30
CA ILE A 132 -10.76 50.30 -30.28
C ILE A 132 -11.57 50.70 -31.50
N THR A 133 -11.93 51.99 -31.57
CA THR A 133 -12.42 52.57 -32.81
C THR A 133 -11.30 52.50 -33.85
N THR A 134 -11.69 52.17 -35.09
CA THR A 134 -10.90 51.78 -36.27
C THR A 134 -9.85 52.80 -36.77
N ALA A 135 -9.48 53.78 -35.96
CA ALA A 135 -8.59 54.88 -36.32
C ALA A 135 -7.20 54.82 -35.67
N VAL A 136 -6.87 53.79 -34.89
CA VAL A 136 -5.53 53.63 -34.30
C VAL A 136 -4.64 52.85 -35.27
N LYS A 137 -3.61 53.49 -35.83
CA LYS A 137 -2.81 52.94 -36.95
C LYS A 137 -1.48 52.32 -36.52
N ASN A 138 -1.05 52.47 -35.27
CA ASN A 138 0.23 51.92 -34.83
C ASN A 138 0.16 51.24 -33.45
N ARG A 139 1.04 50.25 -33.25
CA ARG A 139 1.11 49.42 -32.04
C ARG A 139 1.26 50.23 -30.75
N LYS A 140 2.00 51.33 -30.82
CA LYS A 140 2.33 52.15 -29.65
C LYS A 140 1.09 52.85 -29.10
N GLU A 141 0.25 53.42 -29.97
CA GLU A 141 -1.01 54.05 -29.57
C GLU A 141 -2.00 53.04 -29.00
N VAL A 142 -2.06 51.81 -29.55
CA VAL A 142 -2.90 50.73 -29.02
C VAL A 142 -2.46 50.34 -27.61
N LEU A 143 -1.16 50.17 -27.40
CA LEU A 143 -0.59 49.83 -26.09
C LEU A 143 -0.86 50.91 -25.04
N GLU A 144 -0.61 52.17 -25.37
CA GLU A 144 -0.86 53.30 -24.47
C GLU A 144 -2.34 53.43 -24.11
N LYS A 145 -3.24 53.14 -25.07
CA LYS A 145 -4.68 53.12 -24.80
C LYS A 145 -5.07 52.01 -23.81
N TYR A 146 -4.56 50.79 -23.97
CA TYR A 146 -4.81 49.72 -23.00
C TYR A 146 -4.25 50.05 -21.62
N LEU A 147 -3.04 50.61 -21.54
CA LEU A 147 -2.48 51.05 -20.26
C LEU A 147 -3.34 52.14 -19.60
N SER A 148 -3.83 53.12 -20.38
CA SER A 148 -4.72 54.18 -19.87
C SER A 148 -6.07 53.66 -19.40
N GLN A 149 -6.51 52.50 -19.91
CA GLN A 149 -7.74 51.81 -19.50
C GLN A 149 -7.54 50.91 -18.27
N GLY A 150 -6.35 50.91 -17.65
CA GLY A 150 -6.07 50.17 -16.43
C GLY A 150 -5.63 48.72 -16.65
N TYR A 151 -5.33 48.33 -17.89
CA TYR A 151 -4.77 47.01 -18.17
C TYR A 151 -3.32 46.94 -17.68
N SER A 152 -2.91 45.78 -17.17
CA SER A 152 -1.52 45.55 -16.76
C SER A 152 -0.58 45.65 -17.97
N PRO A 153 0.70 46.01 -17.78
CA PRO A 153 1.66 46.13 -18.90
C PRO A 153 1.80 44.86 -19.75
N GLU A 154 1.66 43.69 -19.14
CA GLU A 154 1.77 42.39 -19.82
C GLU A 154 0.54 42.10 -20.69
N LEU A 155 -0.66 42.34 -20.13
CA LEU A 155 -1.92 42.15 -20.85
C LEU A 155 -2.08 43.19 -21.97
N ALA A 156 -1.70 44.44 -21.72
CA ALA A 156 -1.73 45.51 -22.70
C ALA A 156 -0.80 45.23 -23.90
N ASN A 157 0.39 44.67 -23.67
CA ASN A 157 1.29 44.23 -24.75
C ASN A 157 0.68 43.10 -25.58
N THR A 158 0.12 42.10 -24.93
CA THR A 158 -0.50 40.95 -25.60
C THR A 158 -1.68 41.39 -26.46
N LEU A 159 -2.53 42.28 -25.94
CA LEU A 159 -3.68 42.82 -26.67
C LEU A 159 -3.23 43.69 -27.85
N ALA A 160 -2.21 44.53 -27.67
CA ALA A 160 -1.66 45.34 -28.75
C ALA A 160 -1.08 44.48 -29.89
N ASP A 161 -0.38 43.38 -29.58
CA ASP A 161 0.14 42.47 -30.59
C ASP A 161 -0.96 41.74 -31.36
N ASN A 162 -2.03 41.33 -30.67
CA ASN A 162 -3.17 40.66 -31.29
C ASN A 162 -3.95 41.59 -32.22
N GLU A 163 -4.10 42.87 -31.87
CA GLU A 163 -4.77 43.85 -32.74
C GLU A 163 -3.93 44.17 -33.98
N MET A 164 -2.60 44.26 -33.86
CA MET A 164 -1.72 44.44 -35.03
C MET A 164 -1.70 43.23 -35.98
N ARG A 165 -2.11 42.04 -35.54
CA ARG A 165 -2.25 40.86 -36.39
C ARG A 165 -3.60 40.77 -37.13
N LYS A 166 -4.61 41.51 -36.68
CA LYS A 166 -5.97 41.49 -37.27
C LYS A 166 -6.14 42.49 -38.41
N ASN A 167 -5.28 43.49 -38.50
CA ASN A 167 -5.22 44.48 -39.58
C ASN A 167 -4.13 44.11 -40.60
#